data_AF-A0A7V9SJY1-F1
#
_entry.id   AF-A0A7V9SJY1-F1
#
_cell.length_a   1.000
_cell.length_b   1.000
_cell.length_c   1.000
_cell.angle_alpha   90.00
_cell.angle_beta   90.00
_cell.angle_gamma   90.00
#
_symmetry.space_group_name_H-M   'P 1'
#
loop_
_entity.id
_entity.type
_entity.pdbx_description
1 polymer ?
#
loop_
_entity_poly.entity_id
_entity_poly.type
_entity_poly.pdbx_seq_one_letter_code
_entity_poly.pdbx_strand_id
1 'polypeptide(L)'
;MNTGRLAPPHRFRGTSFRTLFPALALVLLASGTPGSLQERVRSQAPADFPAWVAALSEAGGSFDTDNLISNERSYLQVLPAISHKGLTGGAYIGVGPDQNFSYIAALEPEIAFIIDIRRDNLLLHLLFKALFGLSEGRAEYLALLLGRTAPPASERPKDLPISRIIAHVDRPARSPSSIESIRKKVDLAIARAGVPLTPEDLATIDRFHRRFIDAGLDLRFNSTGRPPQSGYPTYRELLLETDADGRQGSYLASEKAFAFVKALQARDLVIP
;
A
#
# COMPACT_ATOMS: atom_id res chain seq x y z
N MET A 1 -67.73 12.26 24.22
CA MET A 1 -68.05 13.65 24.59
C MET A 1 -67.00 14.53 23.91
N ASN A 2 -67.31 15.12 22.76
CA ASN A 2 -67.80 16.50 22.57
C ASN A 2 -66.83 17.53 23.18
N THR A 3 -66.32 18.58 22.55
CA THR A 3 -66.44 19.18 21.21
C THR A 3 -65.57 20.44 21.27
N GLY A 4 -64.93 20.87 20.18
CA GLY A 4 -64.28 22.19 20.16
C GLY A 4 -63.55 22.52 18.86
N ARG A 5 -64.31 22.69 17.77
CA ARG A 5 -63.86 23.35 16.53
C ARG A 5 -63.60 24.85 16.77
N LEU A 6 -62.74 25.44 15.93
CA LEU A 6 -62.85 26.75 15.23
C LEU A 6 -61.55 26.91 14.41
N ALA A 7 -61.53 26.72 13.08
CA ALA A 7 -61.87 27.62 11.96
C ALA A 7 -60.86 28.79 11.71
N PRO A 8 -60.60 29.19 10.43
CA PRO A 8 -59.31 29.71 9.92
C PRO A 8 -59.36 31.22 9.52
N PRO A 9 -58.59 31.70 8.52
CA PRO A 9 -57.26 32.31 8.62
C PRO A 9 -57.27 33.84 8.40
N HIS A 10 -56.23 34.56 8.86
CA HIS A 10 -55.97 35.94 8.42
C HIS A 10 -54.70 36.04 7.58
N ARG A 11 -54.90 36.50 6.34
CA ARG A 11 -53.88 36.95 5.39
C ARG A 11 -53.16 38.19 5.93
N PHE A 12 -51.84 38.25 5.76
CA PHE A 12 -51.14 39.52 5.59
C PHE A 12 -50.22 39.46 4.36
N ARG A 13 -50.52 40.34 3.40
CA ARG A 13 -49.60 40.91 2.40
C ARG A 13 -48.47 41.61 3.20
N GLY A 14 -47.19 41.57 2.88
CA GLY A 14 -46.52 41.64 1.60
C GLY A 14 -45.69 42.92 1.60
N THR A 15 -44.36 42.82 1.66
CA THR A 15 -43.42 43.84 1.17
C THR A 15 -42.11 43.16 0.79
N SER A 16 -41.88 43.14 -0.51
CA SER A 16 -40.74 42.58 -1.20
C SER A 16 -39.54 43.52 -1.06
N PHE A 17 -38.43 43.06 -0.50
CA PHE A 17 -37.13 43.72 -0.69
C PHE A 17 -36.36 42.98 -1.77
N ARG A 18 -36.33 43.60 -2.96
CA ARG A 18 -35.48 43.23 -4.09
C ARG A 18 -34.07 43.74 -3.79
N THR A 19 -33.14 42.85 -3.48
CA THR A 19 -31.70 43.12 -3.62
C THR A 19 -31.27 42.65 -5.00
N LEU A 20 -31.01 43.62 -5.88
CA LEU A 20 -30.31 43.41 -7.15
C LEU A 20 -28.85 43.10 -6.86
N PHE A 21 -28.38 41.91 -7.25
CA PHE A 21 -26.98 41.67 -7.57
C PHE A 21 -26.89 41.52 -9.09
N PRO A 22 -26.04 42.30 -9.79
CA PRO A 22 -25.90 42.19 -11.22
C PRO A 22 -25.15 40.89 -11.56
N ALA A 23 -25.82 40.02 -12.33
CA ALA A 23 -25.18 38.89 -12.99
C ALA A 23 -24.27 39.43 -14.09
N LEU A 24 -22.96 39.43 -13.85
CA LEU A 24 -21.97 39.64 -14.91
C LEU A 24 -21.75 38.31 -15.62
N ALA A 25 -22.59 38.01 -16.62
CA ALA A 25 -22.37 36.93 -17.55
C ALA A 25 -21.28 37.36 -18.55
N LEU A 26 -20.05 36.92 -18.32
CA LEU A 26 -18.99 37.04 -19.31
C LEU A 26 -19.12 35.88 -20.29
N VAL A 27 -19.84 36.13 -21.40
CA VAL A 27 -19.83 35.25 -22.57
C VAL A 27 -18.50 35.46 -23.30
N LEU A 28 -17.52 34.61 -23.03
CA LEU A 28 -16.34 34.46 -23.87
C LEU A 28 -16.69 33.49 -25.01
N LEU A 29 -17.11 34.04 -26.13
CA LEU A 29 -17.12 33.34 -27.42
C LEU A 29 -15.67 33.12 -27.86
N ALA A 30 -15.06 32.04 -27.36
CA ALA A 30 -13.84 31.51 -27.94
C ALA A 30 -14.23 30.67 -29.17
N SER A 31 -14.20 31.29 -30.34
CA SER A 31 -14.11 30.58 -31.62
C SER A 31 -12.72 29.95 -31.74
N GLY A 32 -12.50 28.88 -30.97
CA GLY A 32 -11.37 27.97 -31.11
C GLY A 32 -11.84 26.74 -31.87
N THR A 33 -11.24 26.48 -33.02
CA THR A 33 -11.27 25.16 -33.68
C THR A 33 -11.00 24.06 -32.65
N PRO A 34 -11.70 22.91 -32.67
CA PRO A 34 -11.41 21.79 -31.78
C PRO A 34 -10.09 21.13 -32.21
N GLY A 35 -8.99 21.84 -31.96
CA GLY A 35 -7.64 21.35 -32.11
C GLY A 35 -7.31 20.50 -30.89
N SER A 36 -7.46 19.19 -31.05
CA SER A 36 -6.59 18.18 -30.47
C SER A 36 -6.06 18.45 -29.04
N LEU A 37 -6.92 18.33 -28.02
CA LEU A 37 -6.47 17.93 -26.67
C LEU A 37 -5.78 16.55 -26.67
N GLN A 38 -5.84 15.83 -27.79
CA GLN A 38 -5.09 14.60 -28.08
C GLN A 38 -3.62 14.84 -28.47
N GLU A 39 -3.18 16.07 -28.72
CA GLU A 39 -1.81 16.30 -29.19
C GLU A 39 -0.83 16.54 -28.05
N ARG A 40 -0.03 15.50 -27.80
CA ARG A 40 1.21 15.48 -26.99
C ARG A 40 1.04 15.46 -25.47
N VAL A 41 0.49 14.35 -24.96
CA VAL A 41 1.35 13.57 -24.05
C VAL A 41 2.45 13.02 -24.95
N ARG A 42 3.55 13.79 -25.10
CA ARG A 42 4.78 13.23 -25.66
C ARG A 42 5.03 11.97 -24.84
N SER A 43 5.20 10.84 -25.51
CA SER A 43 5.74 9.63 -24.91
C SER A 43 7.16 9.97 -24.41
N GLN A 44 7.26 10.67 -23.29
CA GLN A 44 8.40 10.47 -22.42
C GLN A 44 8.40 8.98 -22.17
N ALA A 45 9.48 8.31 -22.60
CA ALA A 45 9.75 6.97 -22.11
C ALA A 45 9.50 7.02 -20.59
N PRO A 46 8.72 6.09 -20.02
CA PRO A 46 8.45 6.12 -18.59
C PRO A 46 9.78 6.33 -17.89
N ALA A 47 9.85 7.35 -17.03
CA ALA A 47 11.04 7.58 -16.24
C ALA A 47 11.41 6.26 -15.57
N ASP A 48 12.69 5.91 -15.57
CA ASP A 48 13.12 4.72 -14.84
C ASP A 48 12.79 4.87 -13.35
N PHE A 49 12.71 3.76 -12.62
CA PHE A 49 12.32 3.78 -11.21
C PHE A 49 13.09 4.81 -10.36
N PRO A 50 14.44 4.93 -10.46
CA PRO A 50 15.18 5.97 -9.75
C PRO A 50 14.78 7.39 -10.12
N ALA A 51 14.50 7.66 -11.40
CA ALA A 51 14.08 8.98 -11.84
C ALA A 51 12.70 9.37 -11.27
N TRP A 52 11.75 8.42 -11.18
CA TRP A 52 10.47 8.67 -10.52
C TRP A 52 10.66 8.98 -9.03
N VAL A 53 11.44 8.17 -8.32
CA VAL A 53 11.74 8.39 -6.90
C VAL A 53 12.38 9.76 -6.69
N ALA A 54 13.39 10.10 -7.50
CA ALA A 54 14.09 11.38 -7.39
C ALA A 54 13.20 12.59 -7.73
N ALA A 55 12.28 12.45 -8.69
CA ALA A 55 11.40 13.54 -9.12
C ALA A 55 10.26 13.82 -8.12
N LEU A 56 9.79 12.80 -7.41
CA LEU A 56 8.63 12.89 -6.52
C LEU A 56 9.00 12.99 -5.03
N SER A 57 10.20 12.56 -4.63
CA SER A 57 10.62 12.57 -3.24
C SER A 57 11.15 13.94 -2.81
N GLU A 58 10.80 14.33 -1.58
CA GLU A 58 11.35 15.49 -0.88
C GLU A 58 12.14 15.04 0.36
N ALA A 59 12.73 15.99 1.09
CA ALA A 59 13.31 15.70 2.39
C ALA A 59 12.22 15.20 3.35
N GLY A 60 12.44 14.04 3.98
CA GLY A 60 11.47 13.44 4.89
C GLY A 60 11.29 14.26 6.17
N GLY A 61 10.09 14.19 6.75
CA GLY A 61 9.84 14.71 8.10
C GLY A 61 10.41 13.80 9.19
N SER A 62 10.44 14.28 10.43
CA SER A 62 10.80 13.48 11.61
C SER A 62 9.58 12.80 12.21
N PHE A 63 9.67 11.49 12.45
CA PHE A 63 8.58 10.69 13.02
C PHE A 63 9.09 9.79 14.13
N ASP A 64 8.28 9.60 15.16
CA ASP A 64 8.61 8.77 16.31
C ASP A 64 8.13 7.32 16.13
N THR A 65 7.83 6.86 14.91
CA THR A 65 7.30 5.52 14.66
C THR A 65 7.92 4.87 13.43
N ASP A 66 8.23 3.57 13.53
CA ASP A 66 8.81 2.82 12.40
C ASP A 66 7.74 2.49 11.32
N ASN A 67 6.46 2.35 11.68
CA ASN A 67 5.31 1.90 10.86
C ASN A 67 5.64 0.82 9.81
N LEU A 68 6.37 -0.23 10.21
CA LEU A 68 6.76 -1.31 9.29
C LEU A 68 5.57 -2.13 8.77
N ILE A 69 4.48 -2.14 9.53
CA ILE A 69 3.22 -2.81 9.21
C ILE A 69 2.06 -1.89 9.59
N SER A 70 0.89 -2.12 9.00
CA SER A 70 -0.36 -1.45 9.40
C SER A 70 -0.75 -1.80 10.85
N ASN A 71 -1.48 -0.91 11.52
CA ASN A 71 -2.15 -1.20 12.79
C ASN A 71 -3.67 -1.41 12.63
N GLU A 72 -4.17 -1.43 11.38
CA GLU A 72 -5.58 -1.51 11.05
C GLU A 72 -6.02 -2.97 10.86
N ARG A 73 -6.80 -3.50 11.81
CA ARG A 73 -7.42 -4.83 11.68
C ARG A 73 -8.42 -4.91 10.53
N SER A 74 -9.08 -3.79 10.20
CA SER A 74 -10.16 -3.75 9.22
C SER A 74 -9.70 -3.47 7.78
N TYR A 75 -8.39 -3.47 7.48
CA TYR A 75 -7.89 -3.00 6.19
C TYR A 75 -8.51 -3.76 4.99
N LEU A 76 -8.83 -5.05 5.13
CA LEU A 76 -9.44 -5.83 4.05
C LEU A 76 -10.95 -5.63 3.86
N GLN A 77 -11.64 -4.97 4.80
CA GLN A 77 -13.11 -4.89 4.78
C GLN A 77 -13.66 -4.14 3.56
N VAL A 78 -12.84 -3.31 2.90
CA VAL A 78 -13.23 -2.58 1.69
C VAL A 78 -13.18 -3.44 0.41
N LEU A 79 -12.46 -4.57 0.41
CA LEU A 79 -12.27 -5.38 -0.80
C LEU A 79 -13.56 -5.88 -1.46
N PRO A 80 -14.60 -6.34 -0.73
CA PRO A 80 -15.85 -6.76 -1.35
C PRO A 80 -16.55 -5.61 -2.08
N ALA A 81 -16.49 -4.39 -1.53
CA ALA A 81 -17.06 -3.21 -2.17
C ALA A 81 -16.31 -2.82 -3.47
N ILE A 82 -14.99 -3.00 -3.50
CA ILE A 82 -14.17 -2.82 -4.71
C ILE A 82 -14.61 -3.82 -5.79
N SER A 83 -14.70 -5.10 -5.41
CA SER A 83 -15.10 -6.19 -6.31
C SER A 83 -16.53 -5.99 -6.85
N HIS A 84 -17.50 -5.68 -5.98
CA HIS A 84 -18.91 -5.47 -6.37
C HIS A 84 -19.09 -4.29 -7.32
N LYS A 85 -18.23 -3.27 -7.23
CA LYS A 85 -18.24 -2.12 -8.14
C LYS A 85 -17.48 -2.39 -9.45
N GLY A 86 -16.83 -3.54 -9.59
CA GLY A 86 -16.03 -3.89 -10.76
C GLY A 86 -14.87 -2.92 -11.00
N LEU A 87 -14.31 -2.34 -9.93
CA LEU A 87 -13.19 -1.41 -10.06
C LEU A 87 -11.91 -2.18 -10.39
N THR A 88 -11.32 -1.88 -11.54
CA THR A 88 -10.05 -2.47 -11.98
C THR A 88 -9.27 -1.51 -12.88
N GLY A 89 -7.95 -1.70 -12.95
CA GLY A 89 -7.04 -0.89 -13.76
C GLY A 89 -6.82 0.52 -13.20
N GLY A 90 -6.35 1.42 -14.06
CA GLY A 90 -6.04 2.80 -13.72
C GLY A 90 -4.76 2.95 -12.88
N ALA A 91 -4.66 4.10 -12.22
CA ALA A 91 -3.61 4.38 -11.25
C ALA A 91 -4.11 4.14 -9.83
N TYR A 92 -3.29 3.49 -9.01
CA TYR A 92 -3.50 3.37 -7.57
C TYR A 92 -2.70 4.44 -6.82
N ILE A 93 -3.30 5.05 -5.79
CA ILE A 93 -2.61 5.94 -4.86
C ILE A 93 -2.96 5.49 -3.44
N GLY A 94 -1.94 5.23 -2.63
CA GLY A 94 -2.09 4.79 -1.25
C GLY A 94 -1.02 5.38 -0.33
N VAL A 95 -1.15 5.13 0.97
CA VAL A 95 -0.23 5.64 2.01
C VAL A 95 0.27 4.49 2.87
N GLY A 96 1.52 4.57 3.32
CA GLY A 96 2.10 3.62 4.27
C GLY A 96 2.70 2.36 3.64
N PRO A 97 2.79 1.26 4.41
CA PRO A 97 3.62 0.11 4.05
C PRO A 97 2.89 -0.89 3.12
N ASP A 98 2.89 -2.18 3.47
CA ASP A 98 2.57 -3.30 2.60
C ASP A 98 1.07 -3.62 2.47
N GLN A 99 0.20 -3.02 3.30
CA GLN A 99 -1.26 -3.18 3.13
C GLN A 99 -1.73 -2.73 1.75
N ASN A 100 -1.02 -1.74 1.17
CA ASN A 100 -1.21 -1.25 -0.20
C ASN A 100 -1.16 -2.37 -1.25
N PHE A 101 -0.31 -3.39 -1.06
CA PHE A 101 -0.17 -4.48 -2.02
C PHE A 101 -1.43 -5.33 -2.15
N SER A 102 -2.24 -5.44 -1.10
CA SER A 102 -3.52 -6.17 -1.14
C SER A 102 -4.54 -5.43 -2.00
N TYR A 103 -4.59 -4.09 -1.91
CA TYR A 103 -5.44 -3.28 -2.78
C TYR A 103 -4.93 -3.26 -4.21
N ILE A 104 -3.61 -3.16 -4.43
CA ILE A 104 -2.99 -3.24 -5.76
C ILE A 104 -3.32 -4.59 -6.41
N ALA A 105 -3.23 -5.70 -5.68
CA ALA A 105 -3.59 -7.00 -6.21
C ALA A 105 -5.09 -7.14 -6.54
N ALA A 106 -5.98 -6.47 -5.79
CA ALA A 106 -7.42 -6.51 -6.02
C ALA A 106 -7.88 -5.60 -7.16
N LEU A 107 -7.27 -4.42 -7.30
CA LEU A 107 -7.59 -3.43 -8.34
C LEU A 107 -6.88 -3.74 -9.65
N GLU A 108 -5.73 -4.43 -9.62
CA GLU A 108 -4.90 -4.71 -10.78
C GLU A 108 -4.53 -3.42 -11.60
N PRO A 109 -4.00 -2.34 -10.97
CA PRO A 109 -3.71 -1.08 -11.66
C PRO A 109 -2.54 -1.18 -12.65
N GLU A 110 -2.46 -0.26 -13.62
CA GLU A 110 -1.29 -0.18 -14.51
C GLU A 110 -0.07 0.42 -13.81
N ILE A 111 -0.27 1.27 -12.81
CA ILE A 111 0.76 1.93 -12.00
C ILE A 111 0.25 2.20 -10.58
N ALA A 112 1.13 2.10 -9.59
CA ALA A 112 0.82 2.38 -8.19
C ALA A 112 1.79 3.41 -7.60
N PHE A 113 1.25 4.42 -6.93
CA PHE A 113 2.00 5.39 -6.14
C PHE A 113 1.70 5.15 -4.66
N ILE A 114 2.74 4.96 -3.85
CA ILE A 114 2.60 4.75 -2.41
C ILE A 114 3.26 5.92 -1.69
N ILE A 115 2.50 6.99 -1.51
CA ILE A 115 3.00 8.26 -0.98
C ILE A 115 3.08 8.22 0.55
N ASP A 116 4.16 8.74 1.11
CA ASP A 116 4.30 8.91 2.55
C ASP A 116 5.20 10.11 2.83
N ILE A 117 4.92 10.79 3.94
CA ILE A 117 5.69 11.94 4.44
C ILE A 117 7.03 11.50 5.06
N ARG A 118 7.22 10.19 5.24
CA ARG A 118 8.41 9.56 5.81
C ARG A 118 9.28 8.99 4.70
N ARG A 119 10.55 9.42 4.66
CA ARG A 119 11.60 8.76 3.86
C ARG A 119 11.72 7.27 4.21
N ASP A 120 11.49 6.92 5.48
CA ASP A 120 11.46 5.54 5.96
C ASP A 120 10.49 4.64 5.18
N ASN A 121 9.37 5.16 4.67
CA ASN A 121 8.45 4.37 3.86
C ASN A 121 9.05 4.01 2.49
N LEU A 122 9.71 4.96 1.82
CA LEU A 122 10.48 4.71 0.60
C LEU A 122 11.53 3.61 0.84
N LEU A 123 12.31 3.74 1.93
CA LEU A 123 13.34 2.77 2.28
C LEU A 123 12.76 1.37 2.56
N LEU A 124 11.62 1.31 3.24
CA LEU A 124 10.90 0.07 3.49
C LEU A 124 10.38 -0.56 2.18
N HIS A 125 9.85 0.24 1.25
CA HIS A 125 9.41 -0.26 -0.06
C HIS A 125 10.58 -0.70 -0.94
N LEU A 126 11.78 -0.13 -0.80
CA LEU A 126 12.99 -0.67 -1.44
C LEU A 126 13.36 -2.06 -0.92
N LEU A 127 13.23 -2.29 0.40
CA LEU A 127 13.36 -3.62 0.97
C LEU A 127 12.33 -4.59 0.38
N PHE A 128 11.05 -4.21 0.32
CA PHE A 128 10.01 -5.05 -0.28
C PHE A 128 10.27 -5.34 -1.76
N LYS A 129 10.64 -4.32 -2.56
CA LYS A 129 10.98 -4.46 -3.98
C LYS A 129 12.10 -5.50 -4.18
N ALA A 130 13.16 -5.41 -3.37
CA ALA A 130 14.26 -6.38 -3.40
C ALA A 130 13.78 -7.80 -3.06
N LEU A 131 12.95 -7.95 -2.03
CA LEU A 131 12.38 -9.25 -1.63
C LEU A 131 11.48 -9.83 -2.73
N PHE A 132 10.61 -9.03 -3.36
CA PHE A 132 9.81 -9.46 -4.51
C PHE A 132 10.68 -9.93 -5.69
N GLY A 133 11.75 -9.18 -5.99
CA GLY A 133 12.69 -9.52 -7.06
C GLY A 133 13.46 -10.82 -6.81
N LEU A 134 13.77 -11.13 -5.55
CA LEU A 134 14.49 -12.35 -5.15
C LEU A 134 13.60 -13.60 -5.03
N SER A 135 12.28 -13.43 -4.89
CA SER A 135 11.38 -14.53 -4.50
C SER A 135 10.67 -15.14 -5.69
N GLU A 136 10.66 -16.45 -5.85
CA GLU A 136 9.86 -17.10 -6.91
C GLU A 136 8.36 -17.02 -6.63
N GLY A 137 7.95 -17.08 -5.36
CA GLY A 137 6.56 -17.11 -4.92
C GLY A 137 6.39 -16.67 -3.47
N ARG A 138 5.14 -16.71 -2.99
CA ARG A 138 4.73 -16.18 -1.67
C ARG A 138 5.50 -16.71 -0.48
N ALA A 139 5.75 -18.03 -0.45
CA ALA A 139 6.43 -18.67 0.66
C ALA A 139 7.90 -18.25 0.78
N GLU A 140 8.55 -18.02 -0.36
CA GLU A 140 9.94 -17.57 -0.39
C GLU A 140 10.05 -16.09 -0.01
N TYR A 141 9.13 -15.27 -0.49
CA TYR A 141 9.02 -13.88 -0.07
C TYR A 141 8.92 -13.74 1.45
N LEU A 142 7.96 -14.44 2.05
CA LEU A 142 7.76 -14.35 3.49
C LEU A 142 8.95 -14.96 4.26
N ALA A 143 9.56 -16.04 3.76
CA ALA A 143 10.76 -16.59 4.38
C ALA A 143 11.93 -15.59 4.36
N LEU A 144 12.22 -14.96 3.21
CA LEU A 144 13.31 -13.97 3.09
C LEU A 144 13.06 -12.73 3.94
N LEU A 145 11.81 -12.23 4.01
CA LEU A 145 11.42 -11.12 4.88
C LEU A 145 11.75 -11.41 6.35
N LEU A 146 11.52 -12.65 6.80
CA LEU A 146 11.79 -13.09 8.17
C LEU A 146 13.20 -13.67 8.37
N GLY A 147 14.08 -13.58 7.37
CA GLY A 147 15.45 -14.14 7.43
C GLY A 147 15.49 -15.66 7.61
N ARG A 148 14.48 -16.36 7.09
CA ARG A 148 14.34 -17.81 7.12
C ARG A 148 14.70 -18.41 5.77
N THR A 149 15.17 -19.66 5.79
CA THR A 149 15.33 -20.44 4.56
C THR A 149 13.95 -20.87 4.06
N ALA A 150 13.64 -20.55 2.81
CA ALA A 150 12.41 -21.03 2.19
C ALA A 150 12.39 -22.57 2.11
N PRO A 151 11.22 -23.21 2.25
CA PRO A 151 11.08 -24.63 1.94
C PRO A 151 11.48 -24.93 0.49
N PRO A 152 11.96 -26.16 0.18
CA PRO A 152 12.17 -26.61 -1.20
C PRO A 152 10.91 -26.41 -2.03
N ALA A 153 11.05 -26.15 -3.33
CA ALA A 153 9.91 -25.90 -4.22
C ALA A 153 8.82 -26.99 -4.16
N SER A 154 9.22 -28.26 -3.99
CA SER A 154 8.32 -29.41 -3.81
C SER A 154 7.40 -29.31 -2.58
N GLU A 155 7.78 -28.53 -1.57
CA GLU A 155 7.03 -28.34 -0.31
C GLU A 155 6.25 -27.01 -0.28
N ARG A 156 6.29 -26.23 -1.35
CA ARG A 156 5.59 -24.94 -1.47
C ARG A 156 4.78 -24.83 -2.77
N PRO A 157 3.77 -25.69 -2.99
CA PRO A 157 2.93 -25.58 -4.18
C PRO A 157 2.20 -24.23 -4.21
N LYS A 158 1.87 -23.74 -5.41
CA LYS A 158 1.33 -22.38 -5.61
C LYS A 158 -0.02 -22.15 -4.92
N ASP A 159 -0.81 -23.19 -4.76
CA ASP A 159 -2.11 -23.20 -4.09
C ASP A 159 -2.01 -23.42 -2.57
N LEU A 160 -0.80 -23.51 -2.00
CA LEU A 160 -0.62 -23.71 -0.57
C LEU A 160 -1.32 -22.57 0.21
N PRO A 161 -2.22 -22.89 1.17
CA PRO A 161 -2.90 -21.87 1.96
C PRO A 161 -1.92 -21.02 2.76
N ILE A 162 -2.19 -19.73 2.90
CA ILE A 162 -1.31 -18.80 3.63
C ILE A 162 -1.06 -19.25 5.08
N SER A 163 -2.04 -19.87 5.74
CA SER A 163 -1.88 -20.43 7.09
C SER A 163 -0.80 -21.51 7.16
N ARG A 164 -0.63 -22.31 6.10
CA ARG A 164 0.42 -23.33 6.00
C ARG A 164 1.78 -22.72 5.68
N ILE A 165 1.81 -21.66 4.86
CA ILE A 165 3.03 -20.88 4.62
C ILE A 165 3.52 -20.26 5.93
N ILE A 166 2.62 -19.60 6.66
CA ILE A 166 2.87 -19.02 7.99
C ILE A 166 3.44 -20.07 8.94
N ALA A 167 2.77 -21.22 9.09
CA ALA A 167 3.22 -22.28 9.99
C ALA A 167 4.63 -22.81 9.64
N HIS A 168 5.04 -22.73 8.38
CA HIS A 168 6.38 -23.15 7.97
C HIS A 168 7.45 -22.10 8.31
N VAL A 169 7.20 -20.83 8.01
CA VAL A 169 8.17 -19.74 8.23
C VAL A 169 8.29 -19.34 9.70
N ASP A 170 7.30 -19.68 10.51
CA ASP A 170 7.29 -19.44 11.96
C ASP A 170 8.32 -20.27 12.73
N ARG A 171 8.95 -21.22 12.05
CA ARG A 171 10.05 -22.00 12.62
C ARG A 171 11.30 -21.11 12.77
N PRO A 172 12.10 -21.31 13.83
CA PRO A 172 13.33 -20.55 14.03
C PRO A 172 14.28 -20.65 12.83
N ALA A 173 15.06 -19.60 12.60
CA ALA A 173 16.14 -19.64 11.62
C ALA A 173 17.14 -20.74 11.97
N ARG A 174 17.66 -21.43 10.96
CA ARG A 174 18.60 -22.55 11.16
C ARG A 174 19.93 -22.12 11.77
N SER A 175 20.41 -20.91 11.47
CA SER A 175 21.65 -20.35 12.02
C SER A 175 21.79 -18.84 11.78
N PRO A 176 22.63 -18.13 12.58
CA PRO A 176 23.01 -16.74 12.31
C PRO A 176 23.68 -16.53 10.93
N SER A 177 24.50 -17.49 10.48
CA SER A 177 25.17 -17.42 9.18
C SER A 177 24.19 -17.47 8.00
N SER A 178 23.06 -18.18 8.14
CA SER A 178 21.99 -18.17 7.14
C SER A 178 21.34 -16.79 7.01
N ILE A 179 21.10 -16.12 8.13
CA ILE A 179 20.52 -14.76 8.14
C ILE A 179 21.47 -13.79 7.44
N GLU A 180 22.76 -13.83 7.75
CA GLU A 180 23.75 -12.95 7.13
C GLU A 180 23.83 -13.16 5.61
N SER A 181 23.79 -14.40 5.15
CA SER A 181 23.78 -14.73 3.71
C SER A 181 22.53 -14.19 3.00
N ILE A 182 21.35 -14.33 3.63
CA ILE A 182 20.10 -13.77 3.10
C ILE A 182 20.20 -12.25 3.01
N ARG A 183 20.66 -11.59 4.08
CA ARG A 183 20.79 -10.13 4.13
C ARG A 183 21.72 -9.59 3.06
N LYS A 184 22.89 -10.22 2.85
CA LYS A 184 23.81 -9.84 1.77
C LYS A 184 23.15 -9.89 0.38
N LYS A 185 22.30 -10.91 0.13
CA LYS A 185 21.56 -11.00 -1.14
C LYS A 185 20.53 -9.89 -1.28
N VAL A 186 19.82 -9.57 -0.20
CA VAL A 186 18.85 -8.47 -0.14
C VAL A 186 19.54 -7.13 -0.37
N ASP A 187 20.65 -6.85 0.31
CA ASP A 187 21.42 -5.60 0.16
C ASP A 187 21.89 -5.39 -1.29
N LEU A 188 22.38 -6.46 -1.94
CA LEU A 188 22.75 -6.43 -3.36
C LEU A 188 21.54 -6.15 -4.28
N ALA A 189 20.37 -6.70 -3.96
CA ALA A 189 19.15 -6.46 -4.72
C ALA A 189 18.61 -5.03 -4.53
N ILE A 190 18.74 -4.46 -3.32
CA ILE A 190 18.41 -3.06 -3.03
C ILE A 190 19.32 -2.12 -3.83
N ALA A 191 20.63 -2.37 -3.83
CA ALA A 191 21.57 -1.56 -4.59
C ALA A 191 21.27 -1.56 -6.11
N ARG A 192 20.78 -2.68 -6.64
CA ARG A 192 20.37 -2.79 -8.05
C ARG A 192 19.12 -1.99 -8.41
N ALA A 193 18.33 -1.55 -7.43
CA ALA A 193 17.19 -0.68 -7.69
C ALA A 193 17.60 0.72 -8.17
N GLY A 194 18.88 1.10 -8.03
CA GLY A 194 19.45 2.31 -8.62
C GLY A 194 19.09 3.62 -7.92
N VAL A 195 18.28 3.58 -6.85
CA VAL A 195 17.99 4.76 -6.01
C VAL A 195 19.26 5.15 -5.23
N PRO A 196 19.70 6.42 -5.28
CA PRO A 196 20.82 6.87 -4.46
C PRO A 196 20.52 6.77 -2.96
N LEU A 197 21.34 6.02 -2.23
CA LEU A 197 21.19 5.79 -0.79
C LEU A 197 22.41 6.28 -0.03
N THR A 198 22.17 7.01 1.05
CA THR A 198 23.21 7.39 2.02
C THR A 198 23.57 6.21 2.93
N PRO A 199 24.69 6.27 3.66
CA PRO A 199 25.00 5.27 4.69
C PRO A 199 23.90 5.14 5.76
N GLU A 200 23.22 6.24 6.08
CA GLU A 200 22.12 6.25 7.05
C GLU A 200 20.85 5.58 6.50
N ASP A 201 20.56 5.78 5.21
CA ASP A 201 19.47 5.06 4.53
C ASP A 201 19.71 3.54 4.59
N LEU A 202 20.93 3.11 4.26
CA LEU A 202 21.32 1.69 4.31
C LEU A 202 21.23 1.12 5.73
N ALA A 203 21.67 1.87 6.74
CA ALA A 203 21.53 1.47 8.14
C ALA A 203 20.05 1.37 8.58
N THR A 204 19.19 2.21 8.02
CA THR A 204 17.75 2.18 8.29
C THR A 204 17.06 0.99 7.65
N ILE A 205 17.35 0.70 6.38
CA ILE A 205 16.89 -0.52 5.71
C ILE A 205 17.31 -1.77 6.49
N ASP A 206 18.58 -1.83 6.92
CA ASP A 206 19.11 -2.92 7.75
C ASP A 206 18.31 -3.07 9.05
N ARG A 207 18.07 -1.96 9.76
CA ARG A 207 17.25 -1.94 10.99
C ARG A 207 15.85 -2.50 10.73
N PHE A 208 15.20 -2.12 9.63
CA PHE A 208 13.87 -2.63 9.28
C PHE A 208 13.88 -4.14 9.06
N HIS A 209 14.80 -4.66 8.25
CA HIS A 209 14.87 -6.10 7.99
C HIS A 209 15.15 -6.88 9.28
N ARG A 210 16.04 -6.39 10.15
CA ARG A 210 16.27 -6.99 11.47
C ARG A 210 15.01 -7.03 12.33
N ARG A 211 14.21 -5.96 12.33
CA ARG A 211 12.93 -5.95 13.08
C ARG A 211 11.98 -7.03 12.60
N PHE A 212 11.87 -7.28 11.29
CA PHE A 212 11.12 -8.42 10.76
C PHE A 212 11.73 -9.78 11.17
N ILE A 213 13.06 -9.90 11.14
CA ILE A 213 13.77 -11.14 11.49
C ILE A 213 13.60 -11.50 12.97
N ASP A 214 13.76 -10.50 13.84
CA ASP A 214 13.79 -10.65 15.29
C ASP A 214 12.39 -10.85 15.87
N ALA A 215 11.43 -10.02 15.45
CA ALA A 215 10.04 -10.12 15.91
C ALA A 215 9.24 -11.20 15.18
N GLY A 216 9.68 -11.60 13.98
CA GLY A 216 8.99 -12.60 13.18
C GLY A 216 7.57 -12.17 12.83
N LEU A 217 6.65 -13.13 12.90
CA LEU A 217 5.22 -12.90 12.67
C LEU A 217 4.52 -12.19 13.84
N ASP A 218 5.18 -12.06 14.99
CA ASP A 218 4.64 -11.37 16.17
C ASP A 218 4.97 -9.87 16.16
N LEU A 219 5.61 -9.38 15.09
CA LEU A 219 5.85 -7.96 14.86
C LEU A 219 4.53 -7.18 14.99
N ARG A 220 4.55 -6.10 15.76
CA ARG A 220 3.45 -5.14 15.92
C ARG A 220 3.93 -3.75 15.56
N PHE A 221 3.00 -2.92 15.12
CA PHE A 221 3.21 -1.48 15.03
C PHE A 221 3.69 -0.92 16.38
N ASN A 222 4.71 -0.07 16.37
CA ASN A 222 5.23 0.58 17.56
C ASN A 222 5.75 1.99 17.28
N SER A 223 5.68 2.84 18.31
CA SER A 223 6.42 4.10 18.37
C SER A 223 7.79 3.87 19.01
N THR A 224 8.81 4.54 18.51
CA THR A 224 10.15 4.67 19.08
C THR A 224 10.08 5.00 20.56
N GLY A 225 10.77 4.22 21.38
CA GLY A 225 10.80 4.39 22.84
C GLY A 225 9.50 4.03 23.57
N ARG A 226 8.49 3.49 22.89
CA ARG A 226 7.23 3.05 23.52
C ARG A 226 6.94 1.58 23.19
N PRO A 227 6.44 0.79 24.16
CA PRO A 227 5.96 -0.55 23.86
C PRO A 227 4.77 -0.49 22.89
N PRO A 228 4.58 -1.50 22.02
CA PRO A 228 3.37 -1.62 21.21
C PRO A 228 2.10 -1.60 22.08
N GLN A 229 1.04 -0.97 21.59
CA GLN A 229 -0.27 -1.07 22.25
C GLN A 229 -0.82 -2.49 22.09
N SER A 230 -1.38 -3.05 23.16
CA SER A 230 -1.90 -4.43 23.18
C SER A 230 -3.01 -4.70 22.15
N GLY A 231 -3.74 -3.65 21.74
CA GLY A 231 -4.80 -3.74 20.74
C GLY A 231 -4.33 -3.85 19.29
N TYR A 232 -3.11 -3.41 18.96
CA TYR A 232 -2.61 -3.42 17.57
C TYR A 232 -2.40 -4.84 17.07
N PRO A 233 -2.81 -5.19 15.85
CA PRO A 233 -2.60 -6.53 15.33
C PRO A 233 -1.11 -6.87 15.18
N THR A 234 -0.78 -8.15 15.31
CA THR A 234 0.49 -8.72 14.83
C THR A 234 0.49 -8.79 13.32
N TYR A 235 1.68 -8.90 12.73
CA TYR A 235 1.82 -9.18 11.31
C TYR A 235 1.12 -10.50 10.93
N ARG A 236 1.18 -11.53 11.80
CA ARG A 236 0.41 -12.78 11.61
C ARG A 236 -1.08 -12.53 11.45
N GLU A 237 -1.66 -11.74 12.35
CA GLU A 237 -3.10 -11.42 12.34
C GLU A 237 -3.45 -10.68 11.05
N LEU A 238 -2.66 -9.68 10.63
CA LEU A 238 -2.89 -8.96 9.36
C LEU A 238 -2.83 -9.85 8.13
N LEU A 239 -1.90 -10.82 8.11
CA LEU A 239 -1.77 -11.77 7.00
C LEU A 239 -2.93 -12.77 6.96
N LEU A 240 -3.46 -13.18 8.12
CA LEU A 240 -4.57 -14.14 8.22
C LEU A 240 -5.95 -13.51 8.15
N GLU A 241 -6.03 -12.18 8.26
CA GLU A 241 -7.27 -11.41 8.29
C GLU A 241 -8.18 -11.71 7.09
N THR A 242 -9.48 -11.56 7.31
CA THR A 242 -10.50 -11.75 6.29
C THR A 242 -11.21 -10.46 5.95
N ASP A 243 -11.71 -10.37 4.72
CA ASP A 243 -12.61 -9.29 4.30
C ASP A 243 -14.01 -9.43 4.93
N ALA A 244 -14.92 -8.50 4.60
CA ALA A 244 -16.28 -8.49 5.15
C ALA A 244 -17.14 -9.72 4.75
N ASP A 245 -16.72 -10.50 3.75
CA ASP A 245 -17.36 -11.74 3.32
C ASP A 245 -16.66 -12.99 3.89
N GLY A 246 -15.66 -12.82 4.77
CA GLY A 246 -14.90 -13.91 5.38
C GLY A 246 -13.82 -14.51 4.48
N ARG A 247 -13.44 -13.85 3.38
CA ARG A 247 -12.41 -14.32 2.44
C ARG A 247 -11.04 -13.72 2.77
N GLN A 248 -9.97 -14.50 2.67
CA GLN A 248 -8.61 -13.98 2.88
C GLN A 248 -8.21 -13.06 1.72
N GLY A 249 -7.85 -11.82 2.03
CA GLY A 249 -7.61 -10.75 1.05
C GLY A 249 -6.18 -10.21 0.98
N SER A 250 -5.27 -10.71 1.82
CA SER A 250 -3.85 -10.33 1.77
C SER A 250 -3.25 -10.61 0.37
N TYR A 251 -2.31 -9.78 -0.09
CA TYR A 251 -1.52 -10.07 -1.30
C TYR A 251 -0.76 -11.41 -1.22
N LEU A 252 -0.53 -11.94 -0.02
CA LEU A 252 0.05 -13.28 0.23
C LEU A 252 -1.01 -14.38 0.34
N ALA A 253 -2.30 -14.09 0.21
CA ALA A 253 -3.36 -15.09 0.33
C ALA A 253 -3.40 -16.06 -0.87
N SER A 254 -3.05 -15.58 -2.07
CA SER A 254 -3.05 -16.40 -3.30
C SER A 254 -1.86 -16.09 -4.21
N GLU A 255 -1.39 -17.09 -4.94
CA GLU A 255 -0.25 -16.89 -5.87
C GLU A 255 -0.58 -15.90 -6.98
N LYS A 256 -1.85 -15.82 -7.42
CA LYS A 256 -2.30 -14.83 -8.40
C LYS A 256 -2.04 -13.41 -7.89
N ALA A 257 -2.48 -13.09 -6.67
CA ALA A 257 -2.32 -11.78 -6.06
C ALA A 257 -0.83 -11.39 -5.92
N PHE A 258 -0.02 -12.31 -5.40
CA PHE A 258 1.42 -12.11 -5.26
C PHE A 258 2.13 -11.91 -6.60
N ALA A 259 1.83 -12.76 -7.59
CA ALA A 259 2.45 -12.69 -8.91
C ALA A 259 2.11 -11.37 -9.62
N PHE A 260 0.90 -10.84 -9.44
CA PHE A 260 0.53 -9.53 -9.97
C PHE A 260 1.41 -8.42 -9.38
N VAL A 261 1.50 -8.33 -8.04
CA VAL A 261 2.31 -7.31 -7.36
C VAL A 261 3.79 -7.46 -7.73
N LYS A 262 4.31 -8.70 -7.75
CA LYS A 262 5.67 -9.00 -8.18
C LYS A 262 5.94 -8.53 -9.61
N ALA A 263 5.02 -8.78 -10.54
CA ALA A 263 5.15 -8.33 -11.92
C ALA A 263 5.15 -6.79 -12.00
N LEU A 264 4.29 -6.12 -11.24
CA LEU A 264 4.24 -4.65 -11.19
C LEU A 264 5.55 -4.06 -10.62
N GLN A 265 6.08 -4.66 -9.55
CA GLN A 265 7.38 -4.33 -8.96
C GLN A 265 8.54 -4.53 -9.94
N ALA A 266 8.54 -5.63 -10.69
CA ALA A 266 9.59 -5.97 -11.66
C ALA A 266 9.58 -5.06 -12.91
N ARG A 267 8.41 -4.51 -13.26
CA ARG A 267 8.26 -3.50 -14.32
C ARG A 267 8.47 -2.07 -13.82
N ASP A 268 8.91 -1.89 -12.57
CA ASP A 268 9.18 -0.56 -12.01
C ASP A 268 7.93 0.35 -11.91
N LEU A 269 6.76 -0.24 -11.66
CA LEU A 269 5.47 0.45 -11.64
C LEU A 269 4.79 0.50 -10.26
N VAL A 270 5.54 0.20 -9.21
CA VAL A 270 5.18 0.54 -7.83
C VAL A 270 6.17 1.61 -7.38
N ILE A 271 5.71 2.85 -7.29
CA ILE A 271 6.52 4.04 -7.00
C ILE A 271 6.25 4.50 -5.56
N PRO A 272 7.16 4.23 -4.62
CA PRO A 272 7.05 4.71 -3.25
C PRO A 272 7.57 6.14 -3.05
#